data_AF-A0A5B7F3P8-F1
#
_entry.id   AF-A0A5B7F3P8-F1
#
_cell.length_a   1.000
_cell.length_b   1.000
_cell.length_c   1.000
_cell.angle_alpha   90.00
_cell.angle_beta   90.00
_cell.angle_gamma   90.00
#
_symmetry.space_group_name_H-M   'P 1'
#
loop_
_entity.id
_entity.type
_entity.pdbx_description
1 polymer ?
#
loop_
_entity_poly.entity_id
_entity_poly.type
_entity_poly.pdbx_seq_one_letter_code
_entity_poly.pdbx_strand_id
1 'polypeptide(L)' 'MLPDIGADENIIGPRHLRHIGLSTSYLNPPPDAPRFTADGSVMKPALGSFLVDLKVKDNTTRA' A
#
# COMPACT_ATOMS: atom_id res chain seq x y z
N MET A 1 2.73 -8.34 -4.19
CA MET A 1 2.67 -6.89 -4.46
C MET A 1 3.51 -6.62 -5.69
N LEU A 2 3.12 -5.65 -6.52
CA LEU A 2 3.92 -5.21 -7.66
C LEU A 2 4.85 -4.08 -7.17
N PRO A 3 6.19 -4.19 -7.32
CA PRO A 3 7.07 -3.06 -7.11
C PRO A 3 6.80 -2.01 -8.20
N ASP A 4 6.26 -0.86 -7.80
CA ASP A 4 5.90 0.22 -8.70
C ASP A 4 6.61 1.50 -8.27
N ILE A 5 7.64 1.88 -9.01
CA ILE A 5 8.43 3.09 -8.75
C ILE A 5 7.68 4.37 -9.13
N GLY A 6 6.61 4.26 -9.91
CA GLY A 6 5.78 5.39 -10.33
C GLY A 6 4.62 5.69 -9.38
N ALA A 7 4.40 4.82 -8.38
CA ALA A 7 3.38 5.02 -7.37
C ALA A 7 4.01 5.67 -6.12
N ASP A 8 3.39 6.75 -5.64
CA ASP A 8 3.79 7.41 -4.39
C ASP A 8 3.61 6.49 -3.17
N GLU A 9 2.67 5.54 -3.24
CA GLU A 9 2.30 4.67 -2.13
C GLU A 9 1.93 3.24 -2.56
N ASN A 10 2.09 2.30 -1.64
CA ASN A 10 1.65 0.92 -1.81
C ASN A 10 0.14 0.78 -1.57
N ILE A 11 -0.60 0.35 -2.59
CA ILE A 11 -2.03 0.05 -2.46
C ILE A 11 -2.25 -1.45 -2.24
N ILE A 12 -3.02 -1.80 -1.20
CA ILE A 12 -3.32 -3.18 -0.83
C ILE A 12 -4.82 -3.44 -0.93
N GLY A 13 -5.20 -4.47 -1.68
CA GLY A 13 -6.59 -4.88 -1.80
C GLY A 13 -7.14 -5.57 -0.54
N PRO A 14 -8.46 -5.51 -0.26
CA PRO A 14 -9.08 -6.08 0.95
C PRO A 14 -8.83 -7.59 1.14
N ARG A 15 -8.66 -8.34 0.05
CA ARG A 15 -8.33 -9.77 0.11
C ARG A 15 -6.95 -10.00 0.72
N HIS A 16 -5.99 -9.13 0.41
CA HIS A 16 -4.61 -9.26 0.86
C HIS A 16 -4.46 -8.82 2.32
N LEU A 17 -5.24 -7.82 2.76
CA LEU A 17 -5.40 -7.44 4.18
C LEU A 17 -5.77 -8.64 5.06
N ARG A 18 -6.73 -9.47 4.61
CA ARG A 18 -7.09 -10.70 5.32
C ARG A 18 -5.97 -11.73 5.35
N HIS A 19 -5.20 -11.85 4.26
CA HIS A 19 -4.07 -12.79 4.19
C HIS A 19 -2.98 -12.44 5.21
N ILE A 20 -2.70 -11.16 5.40
CA ILE A 20 -1.72 -10.68 6.38
C ILE A 20 -2.28 -10.62 7.82
N GLY A 21 -3.52 -11.05 8.03
CA GLY A 21 -4.17 -11.09 9.35
C GLY A 21 -4.49 -9.71 9.94
N LEU A 22 -4.49 -8.65 9.14
CA LEU A 22 -4.75 -7.29 9.61
C LEU A 22 -6.24 -6.94 9.47
N SER A 23 -6.90 -6.73 10.61
CA SER A 23 -8.30 -6.26 10.66
C SER A 23 -8.40 -4.80 10.22
N THR A 24 -9.49 -4.47 9.52
CA THR A 24 -9.78 -3.08 9.11
C THR A 24 -9.95 -2.14 10.28
N SER A 25 -10.26 -2.66 11.47
CA SER A 25 -10.36 -1.86 12.71
C SER A 25 -9.02 -1.27 13.18
N TYR A 26 -7.90 -1.77 12.67
CA TYR A 26 -6.55 -1.26 13.00
C TYR A 26 -6.02 -0.27 11.95
N LEU A 27 -6.82 0.08 10.95
CA LEU A 27 -6.43 1.05 9.95
C LEU A 27 -6.57 2.47 10.53
N ASN A 28 -5.54 3.28 10.33
CA ASN A 28 -5.64 4.71 10.51
C ASN A 28 -6.53 5.31 9.41
N PRO A 29 -7.09 6.51 9.62
CA PRO A 29 -7.78 7.22 8.55
C PRO A 29 -6.91 7.34 7.27
N PRO A 30 -7.52 7.32 6.08
CA PRO A 30 -6.81 7.70 4.87
C PRO A 30 -6.40 9.18 4.97
N PRO A 31 -5.31 9.62 4.29
CA PRO A 31 -4.92 11.02 4.33
C PRO A 31 -5.96 11.91 3.66
N ASP A 32 -6.02 13.16 4.14
CA ASP A 32 -7.01 14.15 3.71
C ASP A 32 -6.77 14.68 2.28
N ALA A 33 -5.56 14.48 1.73
CA ALA A 33 -5.22 14.94 0.40
C ALA A 33 -5.83 14.05 -0.69
N PRO A 34 -6.41 14.62 -1.76
CA PRO A 34 -6.91 13.83 -2.89
C PRO A 34 -5.75 13.13 -3.59
N ARG A 35 -6.00 11.88 -4.00
CA ARG A 35 -5.07 11.09 -4.81
C ARG A 35 -5.63 10.91 -6.20
N PHE A 36 -4.74 10.73 -7.16
CA PHE A 36 -5.09 10.64 -8.56
C PHE A 36 -4.68 9.30 -9.15
N THR A 37 -5.50 8.78 -10.05
CA THR A 37 -5.15 7.62 -10.88
C THR A 37 -4.26 8.06 -12.05
N ALA A 38 -3.69 7.09 -12.75
CA ALA A 38 -2.77 7.35 -13.87
C ALA A 38 -3.40 8.16 -15.03
N ASP A 39 -4.73 8.14 -15.15
CA ASP A 39 -5.48 8.95 -16.13
C ASP A 39 -5.82 10.37 -15.62
N GLY A 40 -5.36 10.74 -14.42
CA GLY A 40 -5.60 12.04 -13.81
C GLY A 40 -6.96 12.19 -13.12
N SER A 41 -7.80 11.16 -13.10
CA SER A 41 -9.06 11.19 -12.35
C SER A 41 -8.83 10.99 -10.85
N VAL A 42 -9.81 11.39 -10.03
CA VAL A 42 -9.70 11.27 -8.57
C VAL A 42 -9.86 9.80 -8.18
N MET A 43 -8.89 9.27 -7.46
CA MET A 43 -8.92 7.92 -6.93
C MET A 43 -9.99 7.80 -5.85
N LYS A 44 -10.67 6.65 -5.81
CA LYS A 44 -11.59 6.35 -4.70
C LYS A 44 -10.82 6.34 -3.38
N PRO A 45 -11.38 6.90 -2.29
CA PRO A 45 -10.75 6.88 -0.99
C PRO A 45 -10.41 5.44 -0.55
N ALA A 46 -9.22 5.27 0.02
CA ALA A 46 -8.86 4.02 0.68
C ALA A 46 -9.72 3.80 1.93
N LEU A 47 -9.88 2.55 2.36
CA LEU A 47 -10.55 2.22 3.63
C LEU A 47 -9.79 2.79 4.84
N GLY A 48 -8.47 2.94 4.70
CA GLY A 48 -7.58 3.48 5.71
C GLY A 48 -6.12 3.21 5.35
N SER A 49 -5.22 3.51 6.27
CA SER A 49 -3.77 3.39 6.11
C SER A 49 -3.13 2.64 7.28
N PHE A 50 -1.97 2.04 7.04
CA PHE A 50 -1.15 1.45 8.11
C PHE A 50 0.33 1.53 7.72
N LEU A 51 1.19 1.55 8.73
CA LEU A 51 2.64 1.49 8.53
C LEU A 51 3.11 0.04 8.69
N VAL A 52 4.10 -0.35 7.89
CA VAL A 52 4.69 -1.69 7.96
C VAL A 52 6.19 -1.61 7.72
N ASP A 53 6.95 -2.34 8.54
CA ASP A 53 8.37 -2.53 8.31
C ASP A 53 8.58 -3.64 7.28
N LEU A 54 9.09 -3.26 6.10
CA LEU A 54 9.45 -4.22 5.07
C LEU A 54 10.81 -4.85 5.40
N LYS A 55 10.81 -6.14 5.72
CA LYS A 55 12.05 -6.92 5.81
C LYS A 55 12.52 -7.27 4.39
N VAL A 56 13.47 -6.49 3.87
CA VAL A 56 14.16 -6.83 2.63
C VAL A 56 15.07 -8.03 2.91
N LYS A 57 14.88 -9.13 2.17
CA LYS A 57 15.74 -10.31 2.29
C LYS A 57 17.01 -10.02 1.50
N ASP A 58 18.17 -10.00 2.16
CA ASP A 58 19.47 -9.84 1.50
C ASP A 58 19.71 -11.02 0.55
N ASN A 59 19.50 -10.80 -0.75
CA ASN A 59 20.08 -11.66 -1.77
C ASN A 59 21.46 -11.07 -2.11
N THR A 60 22.47 -11.52 -1.36
CA THR A 60 23.87 -11.25 -1.67
C THR A 60 24.24 -11.95 -2.98
N THR A 61 24.00 -11.28 -4.11
CA THR A 61 24.67 -11.61 -5.36
C THR A 61 25.92 -10.75 -5.43
N ARG A 62 27.03 -11.24 -4.86
CA ARG A 62 28.37 -10.72 -5.18
C ARG A 62 28.67 -11.17 -6.61
N ALA A 63 28.80 -10.21 -7.51
CA ALA A 63 29.50 -10.38 -8.78
C ALA A 63 31.00 -10.16 -8.56
#